data_AF-A0AAU2U7Q4-F1
#
_entry.id   AF-A0AAU2U7Q4-F1
#
_cell.length_a   1.000
_cell.length_b   1.000
_cell.length_c   1.000
_cell.angle_alpha   90.00
_cell.angle_beta   90.00
_cell.angle_gamma   90.00
#
_symmetry.space_group_name_H-M   'P 1'
#
loop_
_entity.id
_entity.type
_entity.pdbx_description
1 polymer ?
#
loop_
_entity_poly.entity_id
_entity_poly.type
_entity_poly.pdbx_seq_one_letter_code
_entity_poly.pdbx_strand_id
1 'polypeptide(L)'
;MWNPLVVDMVTAGAVMLELWDRVLSPRQRADIAEGFAAESEQSARLVAAFLAGVSRIGHASPPHMVAFGAGQQPSPAGERARADWQEQALRSGLPLPPAGARVRHAAPEHIAAAVLPRLTGCDCTGYVDGERCHDREHQGLYVAAYALNQHHADTLHADTVAKAYRATGGPAWDAVRAALVDVVAHHVGLDARTLPRLIRPTDPARLTAFGRLSSQSNGLSQGDASHGFASPHDTRDAVSERARLHAQQAVSRMLVAG
;
A
#
# COMPACT_ATOMS: atom_id res chain seq x y z
N MET A 1 20.02 -7.17 1.23
CA MET A 1 19.88 -5.70 1.21
C MET A 1 18.39 -5.40 1.32
N TRP A 2 17.98 -4.39 2.10
CA TRP A 2 16.57 -4.10 2.41
C TRP A 2 16.14 -2.79 1.76
N ASN A 3 14.88 -2.68 1.32
CA ASN A 3 14.31 -1.46 0.75
C ASN A 3 13.30 -0.86 1.75
N PRO A 4 13.31 0.46 2.02
CA PRO A 4 12.29 1.08 2.85
C PRO A 4 10.89 0.92 2.24
N LEU A 5 9.89 0.61 3.07
CA LEU A 5 8.51 0.40 2.63
C LEU A 5 7.95 1.59 1.84
N VAL A 6 8.27 2.82 2.23
CA VAL A 6 7.82 4.03 1.53
C VAL A 6 8.27 4.07 0.07
N VAL A 7 9.45 3.53 -0.24
CA VAL A 7 10.00 3.49 -1.60
C VAL A 7 9.22 2.49 -2.43
N ASP A 8 8.97 1.30 -1.89
CA ASP A 8 8.14 0.28 -2.53
C ASP A 8 6.75 0.84 -2.84
N MET A 9 6.14 1.54 -1.87
CA MET A 9 4.82 2.15 -2.01
C MET A 9 4.78 3.24 -3.09
N VAL A 10 5.71 4.20 -3.05
CA VAL A 10 5.78 5.27 -4.06
C VAL A 10 6.08 4.70 -5.44
N THR A 11 6.98 3.72 -5.53
CA THR A 11 7.32 3.05 -6.80
C THR A 11 6.14 2.25 -7.35
N ALA A 12 5.36 1.56 -6.52
CA ALA A 12 4.13 0.89 -6.96
C ALA A 12 3.07 1.88 -7.47
N GLY A 13 2.99 3.08 -6.89
CA GLY A 13 2.18 4.16 -7.43
C GLY A 13 2.68 4.63 -8.80
N ALA A 14 3.99 4.89 -8.92
CA ALA A 14 4.60 5.32 -10.18
C ALA A 14 4.45 4.28 -11.31
N VAL A 15 4.65 3.00 -11.00
CA VAL A 15 4.46 1.90 -11.96
C VAL A 15 3.01 1.86 -12.44
N MET A 16 2.04 2.01 -11.54
CA MET A 16 0.63 2.03 -11.93
C MET A 16 0.31 3.18 -12.89
N LEU A 17 0.89 4.37 -12.69
CA LEU A 17 0.75 5.49 -13.63
C LEU A 17 1.32 5.14 -15.02
N GLU A 18 2.52 4.55 -15.07
CA GLU A 18 3.14 4.13 -16.35
C GLU A 18 2.34 3.02 -17.04
N LEU A 19 1.84 2.02 -16.28
CA LEU A 19 0.97 0.99 -16.81
C LEU A 19 -0.32 1.59 -17.38
N TRP A 20 -0.94 2.51 -16.65
CA TRP A 20 -2.15 3.21 -17.11
C TRP A 20 -1.91 3.91 -18.44
N ASP A 21 -0.84 4.71 -18.53
CA ASP A 21 -0.63 5.59 -19.67
C ASP A 21 -0.14 4.85 -20.92
N ARG A 22 0.69 3.81 -20.73
CA ARG A 22 1.45 3.18 -21.83
C ARG A 22 1.03 1.76 -22.17
N VAL A 23 0.30 1.08 -21.28
CA VAL A 23 0.00 -0.35 -21.42
C VAL A 23 -1.51 -0.58 -21.52
N LEU A 24 -2.31 0.04 -20.65
CA LEU A 24 -3.75 -0.15 -20.67
C LEU A 24 -4.37 0.44 -21.93
N SER A 25 -5.18 -0.36 -22.62
CA SER A 25 -6.05 0.10 -23.70
C SER A 25 -7.14 1.04 -23.17
N PRO A 26 -7.72 1.91 -24.02
CA PRO A 26 -8.82 2.79 -23.61
C PRO A 26 -9.99 2.04 -22.98
N ARG A 27 -10.30 0.83 -23.47
CA ARG A 27 -11.36 -0.02 -22.90
C ARG A 27 -11.03 -0.45 -21.47
N GLN A 28 -9.80 -0.92 -21.21
CA GLN A 28 -9.40 -1.33 -19.86
C GLN A 28 -9.42 -0.16 -18.87
N ARG A 29 -9.02 1.04 -19.31
CA ARG A 29 -9.10 2.26 -18.49
C ARG A 29 -10.55 2.61 -18.15
N ALA A 30 -11.44 2.54 -19.14
CA ALA A 30 -12.88 2.75 -18.95
C ALA A 30 -13.49 1.71 -17.99
N ASP A 31 -13.15 0.43 -18.16
CA ASP A 31 -13.63 -0.66 -17.29
C ASP A 31 -13.19 -0.44 -15.83
N ILE A 32 -11.94 -0.01 -15.61
CA ILE A 32 -11.44 0.31 -14.26
C ILE A 32 -12.12 1.57 -13.70
N ALA A 33 -12.28 2.62 -14.51
CA ALA A 33 -12.96 3.85 -14.11
C ALA A 33 -14.43 3.59 -13.73
N GLU A 34 -15.14 2.75 -14.48
CA GLU A 34 -16.48 2.30 -14.15
C GLU A 34 -16.48 1.45 -12.87
N GLY A 35 -15.52 0.53 -12.71
CA GLY A 35 -15.39 -0.29 -11.51
C GLY A 35 -15.22 0.53 -10.24
N PHE A 36 -14.47 1.63 -10.31
CA PHE A 36 -14.36 2.61 -9.23
C PHE A 36 -15.59 3.52 -9.07
N ALA A 37 -16.49 3.56 -10.05
CA ALA A 37 -17.49 4.62 -10.21
C ALA A 37 -16.85 6.01 -10.10
N ALA A 38 -15.73 6.21 -10.79
CA ALA A 38 -14.96 7.45 -10.74
C ALA A 38 -15.62 8.58 -11.53
N GLU A 39 -15.47 9.82 -11.06
CA GLU A 39 -16.03 11.01 -11.73
C GLU A 39 -15.43 11.27 -13.12
N SER A 40 -14.18 10.86 -13.34
CA SER A 40 -13.46 11.01 -14.60
C SER A 40 -12.37 9.96 -14.75
N GLU A 41 -11.89 9.74 -15.99
CA GLU A 41 -10.73 8.86 -16.24
C GLU A 41 -9.48 9.37 -15.50
N GLN A 42 -9.29 10.69 -15.41
CA GLN A 42 -8.17 11.28 -14.68
C GLN A 42 -8.26 10.97 -13.17
N SER A 43 -9.45 11.07 -12.57
CA SER A 43 -9.67 10.68 -11.18
C SER A 43 -9.39 9.18 -10.99
N ALA A 44 -9.89 8.32 -11.90
CA ALA A 44 -9.63 6.88 -11.86
C ALA A 44 -8.14 6.56 -11.94
N ARG A 45 -7.39 7.24 -12.82
CA ARG A 45 -5.93 7.10 -12.98
C ARG A 45 -5.19 7.42 -11.68
N LEU A 46 -5.47 8.57 -11.07
CA LEU A 46 -4.81 8.99 -9.83
C LEU A 46 -5.19 8.05 -8.67
N VAL A 47 -6.46 7.67 -8.58
CA VAL A 47 -6.93 6.76 -7.54
C VAL A 47 -6.30 5.37 -7.70
N ALA A 48 -6.24 4.83 -8.92
CA ALA A 48 -5.59 3.56 -9.20
C ALA A 48 -4.13 3.56 -8.72
N ALA A 49 -3.38 4.62 -9.05
CA ALA A 49 -1.99 4.78 -8.63
C ALA A 49 -1.83 4.91 -7.12
N PHE A 50 -2.66 5.74 -6.48
CA PHE A 50 -2.65 5.91 -5.03
C PHE A 50 -2.94 4.58 -4.33
N LEU A 51 -4.01 3.89 -4.72
CA LEU A 51 -4.44 2.62 -4.15
C LEU A 51 -3.39 1.51 -4.36
N ALA A 52 -2.75 1.46 -5.52
CA ALA A 52 -1.63 0.54 -5.76
C ALA A 52 -0.44 0.84 -4.84
N GLY A 53 -0.11 2.12 -4.66
CA GLY A 53 0.98 2.52 -3.77
C GLY A 53 0.71 2.21 -2.30
N VAL A 54 -0.54 2.33 -1.84
CA VAL A 54 -0.89 2.06 -0.43
C VAL A 54 -1.32 0.61 -0.16
N SER A 55 -1.36 -0.26 -1.16
CA SER A 55 -1.83 -1.65 -0.99
C SER A 55 -0.97 -2.43 0.03
N ARG A 56 0.31 -2.07 0.17
CA ARG A 56 1.25 -2.71 1.11
C ARG A 56 1.31 -2.01 2.47
N ILE A 57 0.41 -1.09 2.80
CA ILE A 57 0.47 -0.33 4.06
C ILE A 57 0.42 -1.22 5.31
N GLY A 58 -0.17 -2.42 5.22
CA GLY A 58 -0.21 -3.36 6.34
C GLY A 58 1.14 -3.95 6.74
N HIS A 59 2.17 -3.80 5.89
CA HIS A 59 3.56 -4.07 6.26
C HIS A 59 4.08 -3.09 7.32
N ALA A 60 3.52 -1.88 7.42
CA ALA A 60 3.77 -0.96 8.52
C ALA A 60 2.97 -1.38 9.77
N SER A 61 3.37 -2.50 10.37
CA SER A 61 2.73 -3.09 11.54
C SER A 61 3.76 -3.76 12.45
N PRO A 62 3.47 -3.86 13.77
CA PRO A 62 4.34 -4.58 14.70
C PRO A 62 4.76 -5.97 14.24
N PRO A 63 3.85 -6.89 13.83
CA PRO A 63 4.24 -8.26 13.48
C PRO A 63 5.19 -8.34 12.28
N HIS A 64 5.07 -7.43 11.31
CA HIS A 64 5.96 -7.43 10.14
C HIS A 64 7.33 -6.85 10.49
N MET A 65 7.37 -5.81 11.32
CA MET A 65 8.60 -5.11 11.68
C MET A 65 9.48 -5.94 12.62
N VAL A 66 8.87 -6.69 13.56
CA VAL A 66 9.64 -7.63 14.41
C VAL A 66 10.14 -8.86 13.65
N ALA A 67 9.53 -9.18 12.51
CA ALA A 67 9.94 -10.28 11.64
C ALA A 67 11.11 -9.90 10.72
N PHE A 68 11.67 -8.69 10.83
CA PHE A 68 12.81 -8.28 10.00
C PHE A 68 14.01 -9.25 10.20
N GLY A 69 14.42 -9.87 9.10
CA GLY A 69 15.50 -10.88 9.08
C GLY A 69 15.09 -12.26 9.63
N ALA A 70 13.83 -12.46 10.03
CA ALA A 70 13.35 -13.78 10.43
C ALA A 70 13.31 -14.75 9.23
N GLY A 71 13.71 -16.00 9.45
CA GLY A 71 13.72 -17.05 8.42
C GLY A 71 14.86 -16.98 7.40
N GLN A 72 15.73 -15.96 7.46
CA GLN A 72 16.97 -15.93 6.68
C GLN A 72 18.06 -16.75 7.39
N GLN A 73 18.96 -17.36 6.60
CA GLN A 73 20.13 -18.03 7.16
C GLN A 73 20.95 -17.03 7.99
N PRO A 74 21.29 -17.36 9.25
CA PRO A 74 22.05 -16.46 10.10
C PRO A 74 23.37 -16.09 9.42
N SER A 75 23.64 -14.79 9.34
CA SER A 75 24.93 -14.29 8.88
C SER A 75 25.35 -13.09 9.72
N PRO A 76 26.66 -12.92 10.01
CA PRO A 76 27.13 -11.76 10.77
C PRO A 76 26.79 -10.42 10.11
N ALA A 77 26.62 -10.39 8.79
CA ALA A 77 26.19 -9.19 8.06
C ALA A 77 24.69 -8.90 8.25
N GLY A 78 23.84 -9.93 8.17
CA GLY A 78 22.40 -9.80 8.38
C GLY A 78 22.04 -9.43 9.83
N GLU A 79 22.77 -9.98 10.80
CA GLU A 79 22.58 -9.64 12.22
C GLU A 79 22.97 -8.19 12.51
N ARG A 80 24.08 -7.71 11.95
CA ARG A 80 24.48 -6.29 12.04
C ARG A 80 23.46 -5.37 11.40
N ALA A 81 23.03 -5.67 10.17
CA ALA A 81 22.01 -4.86 9.49
C ALA A 81 20.69 -4.79 10.27
N ARG A 82 20.28 -5.87 10.93
CA ARG A 82 19.11 -5.90 11.82
C ARG A 82 19.31 -5.04 13.07
N ALA A 83 20.48 -5.13 13.71
CA ALA A 83 20.79 -4.32 14.88
C ALA A 83 20.81 -2.82 14.53
N ASP A 84 21.48 -2.46 13.43
CA ASP A 84 21.57 -1.08 12.94
C ASP A 84 20.19 -0.50 12.60
N TRP A 85 19.37 -1.28 11.88
CA TRP A 85 17.99 -0.90 11.56
C TRP A 85 17.16 -0.69 12.83
N GLN A 86 17.23 -1.61 13.80
CA GLN A 86 16.43 -1.53 15.02
C GLN A 86 16.84 -0.31 15.86
N GLU A 87 18.14 -0.04 15.98
CA GLU A 87 18.64 1.14 16.66
C GLU A 87 18.18 2.43 15.97
N GLN A 88 18.26 2.49 14.64
CA GLN A 88 17.80 3.65 13.87
C GLN A 88 16.29 3.86 13.98
N ALA A 89 15.50 2.78 13.98
CA ALA A 89 14.06 2.83 14.14
C ALA A 89 13.65 3.37 15.51
N LEU A 90 14.31 2.90 16.59
CA LEU A 90 14.08 3.40 17.95
C LEU A 90 14.49 4.87 18.09
N ARG A 91 15.65 5.27 17.54
CA ARG A 91 16.10 6.67 17.53
C ARG A 91 15.14 7.60 16.78
N SER A 92 14.50 7.09 15.73
CA SER A 92 13.48 7.81 14.95
C SER A 92 12.09 7.80 15.62
N GLY A 93 11.94 7.19 16.79
CA GLY A 93 10.67 7.12 17.51
C GLY A 93 9.65 6.13 16.93
N LEU A 94 10.10 5.17 16.11
CA LEU A 94 9.20 4.13 15.60
C LEU A 94 8.63 3.32 16.78
N PRO A 95 7.31 3.11 16.87
CA PRO A 95 6.66 2.46 18.02
C PRO A 95 6.85 0.93 18.00
N LEU A 96 8.12 0.50 18.02
CA LEU A 96 8.48 -0.91 18.09
C LEU A 96 8.08 -1.49 19.44
N PRO A 97 7.54 -2.72 19.47
CA PRO A 97 7.27 -3.40 20.72
C PRO A 97 8.60 -3.69 21.47
N PRO A 98 8.59 -3.69 22.82
CA PRO A 98 9.76 -4.07 23.59
C PRO A 98 10.29 -5.45 23.21
N ALA A 99 11.59 -5.68 23.37
CA ALA A 99 12.18 -6.99 23.12
C ALA A 99 11.48 -8.07 23.96
N GLY A 100 11.05 -9.17 23.31
CA GLY A 100 10.34 -10.26 23.95
C GLY A 100 8.84 -10.02 24.23
N ALA A 101 8.30 -8.84 23.89
CA ALA A 101 6.86 -8.59 24.00
C ALA A 101 6.07 -9.52 23.07
N ARG A 102 4.92 -10.00 23.54
CA ARG A 102 4.00 -10.79 22.70
C ARG A 102 3.36 -9.88 21.65
N VAL A 103 3.64 -10.17 20.38
CA VAL A 103 3.03 -9.47 19.24
C VAL A 103 1.90 -10.31 18.67
N ARG A 104 0.75 -9.69 18.42
CA ARG A 104 -0.36 -10.35 17.71
C ARG A 104 -0.02 -10.38 16.23
N HIS A 105 -0.19 -11.55 15.61
CA HIS A 105 0.09 -11.74 14.19
C HIS A 105 -1.18 -11.69 13.35
N ALA A 106 -1.09 -11.08 12.18
CA ALA A 106 -2.05 -11.14 11.10
C ALA A 106 -1.30 -10.94 9.78
N ALA A 107 -1.87 -11.43 8.68
CA ALA A 107 -1.31 -11.21 7.35
C ALA A 107 -1.34 -9.70 7.02
N PRO A 108 -0.28 -9.13 6.41
CA PRO A 108 -0.22 -7.70 6.06
C PRO A 108 -1.41 -7.22 5.23
N GLU A 109 -1.93 -8.04 4.34
CA GLU A 109 -3.08 -7.73 3.48
C GLU A 109 -4.34 -7.49 4.33
N HIS A 110 -4.57 -8.31 5.36
CA HIS A 110 -5.69 -8.12 6.28
C HIS A 110 -5.53 -6.86 7.14
N ILE A 111 -4.28 -6.55 7.54
CA ILE A 111 -3.99 -5.31 8.28
C ILE A 111 -4.24 -4.10 7.39
N ALA A 112 -3.79 -4.12 6.14
CA ALA A 112 -4.01 -3.06 5.17
C ALA A 112 -5.51 -2.81 4.97
N ALA A 113 -6.29 -3.87 4.74
CA ALA A 113 -7.75 -3.77 4.62
C ALA A 113 -8.42 -3.15 5.87
N ALA A 114 -7.92 -3.46 7.08
CA ALA A 114 -8.48 -2.97 8.33
C ALA A 114 -8.18 -1.48 8.59
N VAL A 115 -7.08 -0.95 8.06
CA VAL A 115 -6.62 0.43 8.36
C VAL A 115 -6.88 1.41 7.24
N LEU A 116 -6.85 0.97 5.98
CA LEU A 116 -6.94 1.84 4.80
C LEU A 116 -8.15 2.76 4.81
N PRO A 117 -9.40 2.31 5.06
CA PRO A 117 -10.56 3.19 5.01
C PRO A 117 -10.42 4.42 5.92
N ARG A 118 -9.84 4.26 7.10
CA ARG A 118 -9.63 5.40 8.01
C ARG A 118 -8.51 6.33 7.57
N LEU A 119 -7.45 5.75 7.00
CA LEU A 119 -6.33 6.53 6.46
C LEU A 119 -6.74 7.35 5.24
N THR A 120 -7.87 7.01 4.60
CA THR A 120 -8.37 7.65 3.38
C THR A 120 -9.68 8.42 3.57
N GLY A 121 -10.11 8.66 4.82
CA GLY A 121 -11.20 9.59 5.12
C GLY A 121 -12.36 9.06 5.97
N CYS A 122 -12.44 7.76 6.23
CA CYS A 122 -13.46 7.22 7.14
C CYS A 122 -13.11 7.51 8.61
N ASP A 123 -13.88 8.36 9.26
CA ASP A 123 -13.71 8.71 10.68
C ASP A 123 -14.55 7.84 11.64
N CYS A 124 -15.26 6.86 11.11
CA CYS A 124 -16.23 6.06 11.86
C CYS A 124 -15.53 5.19 12.91
N THR A 125 -15.67 5.55 14.19
CA THR A 125 -14.97 4.91 15.31
C THR A 125 -15.44 3.47 15.53
N GLY A 126 -14.51 2.53 15.59
CA GLY A 126 -14.79 1.14 15.95
C GLY A 126 -15.29 0.25 14.81
N TYR A 127 -15.35 0.76 13.58
CA TYR A 127 -15.87 0.04 12.42
C TYR A 127 -14.75 -0.27 11.44
N VAL A 128 -13.97 -1.29 11.77
CA VAL A 128 -12.74 -1.66 11.04
C VAL A 128 -13.03 -2.60 9.86
N ASP A 129 -14.22 -3.18 9.83
CA ASP A 129 -14.73 -4.13 8.85
C ASP A 129 -15.81 -3.54 7.93
N GLY A 130 -16.20 -2.28 8.14
CA GLY A 130 -17.17 -1.59 7.28
C GLY A 130 -18.62 -2.02 7.46
N GLU A 131 -18.91 -3.17 8.08
CA GLU A 131 -20.27 -3.71 8.25
C GLU A 131 -21.21 -2.76 9.00
N ARG A 132 -20.64 -1.91 9.85
CA ARG A 132 -21.38 -0.97 10.70
C ARG A 132 -21.07 0.49 10.38
N CYS A 133 -20.36 0.76 9.29
CA CYS A 133 -20.17 2.12 8.81
C CYS A 133 -21.47 2.65 8.19
N HIS A 134 -22.16 3.56 8.87
CA HIS A 134 -23.46 4.08 8.44
C HIS A 134 -23.37 5.12 7.31
N ASP A 135 -22.19 5.68 7.07
CA ASP A 135 -21.98 6.60 5.95
C ASP A 135 -21.82 5.80 4.65
N ARG A 136 -22.71 6.08 3.69
CA ARG A 136 -22.71 5.46 2.37
C ARG A 136 -21.51 5.88 1.52
N GLU A 137 -20.97 7.08 1.73
CA GLU A 137 -19.78 7.56 1.00
C GLU A 137 -18.53 6.78 1.43
N HIS A 138 -18.48 6.30 2.68
CA HIS A 138 -17.35 5.53 3.19
C HIS A 138 -17.38 4.05 2.76
N GLN A 139 -18.54 3.50 2.38
CA GLN A 139 -18.65 2.09 1.97
C GLN A 139 -17.74 1.75 0.79
N GLY A 140 -17.58 2.68 -0.16
CA GLY A 140 -16.66 2.52 -1.28
C GLY A 140 -15.19 2.34 -0.86
N LEU A 141 -14.78 2.94 0.27
CA LEU A 141 -13.43 2.79 0.82
C LEU A 141 -13.18 1.36 1.31
N TYR A 142 -14.17 0.73 1.96
CA TYR A 142 -14.05 -0.65 2.43
C TYR A 142 -14.03 -1.63 1.25
N VAL A 143 -14.90 -1.41 0.24
CA VAL A 143 -14.90 -2.21 -1.00
C VAL A 143 -13.54 -2.13 -1.70
N ALA A 144 -12.98 -0.92 -1.86
CA ALA A 144 -11.64 -0.73 -2.42
C ALA A 144 -10.55 -1.41 -1.58
N ALA A 145 -10.60 -1.25 -0.25
CA ALA A 145 -9.64 -1.87 0.66
C ALA A 145 -9.67 -3.41 0.59
N TYR A 146 -10.85 -4.02 0.43
CA TYR A 146 -11.00 -5.47 0.33
C TYR A 146 -10.55 -6.01 -1.03
N ALA A 147 -10.86 -5.28 -2.10
CA ALA A 147 -10.44 -5.66 -3.45
C ALA A 147 -8.92 -5.55 -3.66
N LEU A 148 -8.27 -4.56 -3.02
CA LEU A 148 -6.82 -4.38 -3.08
C LEU A 148 -6.02 -5.46 -2.37
N ASN A 149 -6.59 -6.00 -1.29
CA ASN A 149 -5.88 -6.83 -0.34
C ASN A 149 -6.35 -8.29 -0.40
N GLN A 150 -6.70 -8.75 -1.59
CA GLN A 150 -7.06 -10.15 -1.82
C GLN A 150 -5.89 -11.06 -1.46
N HIS A 151 -6.20 -12.19 -0.81
CA HIS A 151 -5.25 -13.26 -0.59
C HIS A 151 -5.48 -14.31 -1.68
N HIS A 152 -4.62 -14.33 -2.70
CA HIS A 152 -4.87 -15.04 -3.97
C HIS A 152 -6.11 -14.51 -4.71
N ALA A 153 -7.04 -15.38 -5.12
CA ALA A 153 -8.26 -15.00 -5.82
C ALA A 153 -9.43 -14.69 -4.87
N ASP A 154 -9.24 -14.86 -3.56
CA ASP A 154 -10.31 -14.77 -2.57
C ASP A 154 -10.40 -13.35 -1.99
N THR A 155 -11.62 -12.80 -2.01
CA THR A 155 -11.93 -11.54 -1.32
C THR A 155 -11.88 -11.75 0.18
N LEU A 156 -11.27 -10.81 0.90
CA LEU A 156 -11.15 -10.90 2.35
C LEU A 156 -12.52 -10.89 3.03
N HIS A 157 -12.70 -11.80 3.98
CA HIS A 157 -13.89 -11.83 4.82
C HIS A 157 -13.79 -10.78 5.94
N ALA A 158 -14.90 -10.09 6.22
CA ALA A 158 -15.00 -9.03 7.24
C ALA A 158 -14.47 -9.47 8.62
N ASP A 159 -14.87 -10.66 9.10
CA ASP A 159 -14.36 -11.23 10.36
C ASP A 159 -12.83 -11.33 10.43
N THR A 160 -12.18 -11.66 9.31
CA THR A 160 -10.72 -11.82 9.26
C THR A 160 -10.05 -10.45 9.35
N VAL A 161 -10.62 -9.43 8.70
CA VAL A 161 -10.19 -8.04 8.79
C VAL A 161 -10.38 -7.50 10.22
N ALA A 162 -11.54 -7.75 10.83
CA ALA A 162 -11.82 -7.36 12.22
C ALA A 162 -10.85 -8.00 13.22
N LYS A 163 -10.48 -9.28 13.02
CA LYS A 163 -9.44 -9.95 13.82
C LYS A 163 -8.06 -9.33 13.59
N ALA A 164 -7.72 -9.02 12.35
CA ALA A 164 -6.43 -8.41 11.99
C ALA A 164 -6.23 -7.02 12.57
N TYR A 165 -7.31 -6.26 12.82
CA TYR A 165 -7.24 -4.97 13.49
C TYR A 165 -6.48 -5.02 14.83
N ARG A 166 -6.56 -6.14 15.56
CA ARG A 166 -5.85 -6.33 16.84
C ARG A 166 -4.32 -6.43 16.67
N ALA A 167 -3.83 -6.69 15.47
CA ALA A 167 -2.41 -6.77 15.14
C ALA A 167 -1.83 -5.45 14.57
N THR A 168 -2.65 -4.41 14.43
CA THR A 168 -2.26 -3.13 13.80
C THR A 168 -1.26 -2.30 14.61
N GLY A 169 -1.15 -2.56 15.93
CA GLY A 169 -0.34 -1.76 16.85
C GLY A 169 -1.01 -0.46 17.34
N GLY A 170 -2.27 -0.20 16.96
CA GLY A 170 -3.06 0.91 17.48
C GLY A 170 -2.62 2.30 17.01
N PRO A 171 -3.03 3.37 17.73
CA PRO A 171 -2.90 4.76 17.27
C PRO A 171 -1.47 5.23 16.94
N ALA A 172 -0.46 4.74 17.68
CA ALA A 172 0.93 5.09 17.41
C ALA A 172 1.38 4.61 16.02
N TRP A 173 0.94 3.41 15.63
CA TRP A 173 1.19 2.88 14.29
C TRP A 173 0.29 3.51 13.22
N ASP A 174 -0.91 3.98 13.59
CA ASP A 174 -1.76 4.73 12.67
C ASP A 174 -1.11 6.05 12.24
N ALA A 175 -0.40 6.74 13.14
CA ALA A 175 0.36 7.94 12.80
C ALA A 175 1.48 7.66 11.78
N VAL A 176 2.22 6.55 11.97
CA VAL A 176 3.24 6.09 11.01
C VAL A 176 2.61 5.80 9.66
N ARG A 177 1.49 5.06 9.64
CA ARG A 177 0.79 4.73 8.40
C ARG A 177 0.22 5.96 7.70
N ALA A 178 -0.32 6.93 8.44
CA ALA A 178 -0.80 8.19 7.89
C ALA A 178 0.32 8.98 7.22
N ALA A 179 1.52 9.03 7.83
CA ALA A 179 2.67 9.68 7.22
C ALA A 179 3.12 8.98 5.92
N LEU A 180 3.08 7.64 5.88
CA LEU A 180 3.39 6.87 4.66
C LEU A 180 2.35 7.12 3.56
N VAL A 181 1.06 7.10 3.91
CA VAL A 181 -0.04 7.41 2.99
C VAL A 181 0.09 8.82 2.43
N ASP A 182 0.46 9.80 3.25
CA ASP A 182 0.68 11.20 2.85
C ASP A 182 1.80 11.33 1.81
N VAL A 183 2.89 10.55 1.96
CA VAL A 183 3.98 10.53 0.97
C VAL A 183 3.51 9.98 -0.39
N VAL A 184 2.70 8.91 -0.38
CA VAL A 184 2.14 8.34 -1.63
C VAL A 184 1.13 9.29 -2.26
N ALA A 185 0.23 9.89 -1.47
CA ALA A 185 -0.72 10.90 -1.91
C ALA A 185 -0.01 12.09 -2.56
N HIS A 186 1.03 12.62 -1.92
CA HIS A 186 1.86 13.69 -2.46
C HIS A 186 2.52 13.29 -3.79
N HIS A 187 3.10 12.09 -3.87
CA HIS A 187 3.73 11.59 -5.10
C HIS A 187 2.75 11.53 -6.28
N VAL A 188 1.55 10.99 -6.03
CA VAL A 188 0.52 10.82 -7.05
C VAL A 188 -0.15 12.15 -7.42
N GLY A 189 -0.11 13.14 -6.52
CA GLY A 189 -0.81 14.41 -6.69
C GLY A 189 -2.29 14.32 -6.33
N LEU A 190 -2.63 13.53 -5.29
CA LEU A 190 -3.99 13.30 -4.81
C LEU A 190 -4.09 13.60 -3.31
N ASP A 191 -5.16 14.24 -2.86
CA ASP A 191 -5.47 14.32 -1.43
C ASP A 191 -6.21 13.05 -0.99
N ALA A 192 -5.55 12.23 -0.18
CA ALA A 192 -6.10 10.95 0.29
C ALA A 192 -7.47 11.09 0.97
N ARG A 193 -7.76 12.23 1.61
CA ARG A 193 -9.04 12.47 2.29
C ARG A 193 -10.20 12.75 1.35
N THR A 194 -9.91 13.05 0.08
CA THR A 194 -10.94 13.26 -0.95
C THR A 194 -11.41 11.96 -1.60
N LEU A 195 -10.77 10.83 -1.28
CA LEU A 195 -11.07 9.53 -1.89
C LEU A 195 -12.56 9.12 -1.82
N PRO A 196 -13.32 9.35 -0.73
CA PRO A 196 -14.76 9.03 -0.68
C PRO A 196 -15.61 9.77 -1.72
N ARG A 197 -15.12 10.92 -2.20
CA ARG A 197 -15.79 11.69 -3.26
C ARG A 197 -15.35 11.25 -4.65
N LEU A 198 -14.10 10.82 -4.79
CA LEU A 198 -13.52 10.43 -6.07
C LEU A 198 -13.95 9.04 -6.55
N ILE A 199 -14.27 8.13 -5.63
CA ILE A 199 -14.67 6.75 -5.95
C ILE A 199 -15.87 6.30 -5.11
N ARG A 200 -16.75 5.51 -5.72
CA ARG A 200 -17.93 4.92 -5.08
C ARG A 200 -18.17 3.49 -5.56
N PRO A 201 -17.17 2.59 -5.50
CA PRO A 201 -17.35 1.22 -5.94
C PRO A 201 -18.43 0.55 -5.09
N THR A 202 -19.42 -0.03 -5.75
CA THR A 202 -20.52 -0.76 -5.08
C THR A 202 -20.35 -2.27 -5.11
N ASP A 203 -19.43 -2.78 -5.95
CA ASP A 203 -19.23 -4.20 -6.18
C ASP A 203 -17.73 -4.54 -6.20
N PRO A 204 -17.21 -5.31 -5.23
CA PRO A 204 -15.80 -5.71 -5.20
C PRO A 204 -15.41 -6.57 -6.41
N ALA A 205 -16.34 -7.29 -7.04
CA ALA A 205 -16.04 -8.11 -8.21
C ALA A 205 -15.59 -7.25 -9.40
N ARG A 206 -16.14 -6.03 -9.54
CA ARG A 206 -15.75 -5.05 -10.57
C ARG A 206 -14.32 -4.53 -10.36
N LEU A 207 -13.78 -4.65 -9.16
CA LEU A 207 -12.41 -4.27 -8.84
C LEU A 207 -11.40 -5.42 -8.99
N THR A 208 -11.82 -6.62 -9.37
CA THR A 208 -10.91 -7.78 -9.53
C THR A 208 -9.81 -7.51 -10.56
N ALA A 209 -10.15 -6.90 -11.70
CA ALA A 209 -9.16 -6.54 -12.72
C ALA A 209 -8.13 -5.55 -12.18
N PHE A 210 -8.60 -4.57 -11.41
CA PHE A 210 -7.73 -3.61 -10.72
C PHE A 210 -6.85 -4.29 -9.67
N GLY A 211 -7.37 -5.22 -8.87
CA GLY A 211 -6.57 -5.99 -7.90
C GLY A 211 -5.40 -6.73 -8.55
N ARG A 212 -5.63 -7.38 -9.70
CA ARG A 212 -4.55 -8.02 -10.49
C ARG A 212 -3.52 -7.00 -10.99
N LEU A 213 -3.98 -5.86 -11.49
CA LEU A 213 -3.10 -4.79 -11.95
C LEU A 213 -2.27 -4.19 -10.79
N SER A 214 -2.86 -4.04 -9.61
CA SER A 214 -2.17 -3.61 -8.39
C SER A 214 -1.11 -4.63 -7.99
N SER A 215 -1.41 -5.93 -8.04
CA SER A 215 -0.42 -6.99 -7.79
C SER A 215 0.72 -6.95 -8.82
N GLN A 216 0.42 -6.73 -10.10
CA GLN A 216 1.44 -6.59 -11.14
C GLN A 216 2.31 -5.36 -10.89
N SER A 217 1.70 -4.24 -10.50
CA SER A 217 2.42 -3.01 -10.16
C SER A 217 3.41 -3.23 -9.01
N ASN A 218 2.96 -3.91 -7.94
CA ASN A 218 3.80 -4.28 -6.80
C ASN A 218 4.94 -5.23 -7.20
N GLY A 219 4.69 -6.18 -8.11
CA GLY A 219 5.76 -7.06 -8.62
C GLY A 219 6.83 -6.29 -9.38
N LEU A 220 6.43 -5.34 -10.24
CA LEU A 220 7.34 -4.49 -11.01
C LEU A 220 8.09 -3.47 -10.11
N SER A 221 7.46 -3.00 -9.04
CA SER A 221 8.10 -2.08 -8.10
C SER A 221 9.25 -2.71 -7.30
N GLN A 222 9.26 -4.04 -7.17
CA GLN A 222 10.29 -4.80 -6.47
C GLN A 222 11.47 -5.26 -7.36
N GLY A 223 11.43 -4.98 -8.67
CA GLY A 223 12.48 -5.40 -9.61
C GLY A 223 13.87 -4.84 -9.26
N ASP A 224 14.93 -5.43 -9.82
CA ASP A 224 16.32 -5.06 -9.55
C ASP A 224 16.51 -3.54 -9.53
N ALA A 225 16.85 -3.00 -8.36
CA ALA A 225 17.07 -1.58 -8.12
C ALA A 225 18.34 -1.12 -8.85
N SER A 226 18.25 -1.00 -10.17
CA SER A 226 19.33 -0.52 -11.05
C SER A 226 19.79 0.90 -10.71
N HIS A 227 19.02 1.64 -9.90
CA HIS A 227 19.32 3.00 -9.45
C HIS A 227 19.69 3.10 -7.97
N GLY A 228 19.97 1.98 -7.31
CA GLY A 228 20.36 1.94 -5.91
C GLY A 228 19.19 2.18 -4.93
N PHE A 229 19.44 1.82 -3.67
CA PHE A 229 18.44 1.88 -2.60
C PHE A 229 18.24 3.30 -2.10
N ALA A 230 17.02 3.63 -1.67
CA ALA A 230 16.77 4.96 -1.09
C ALA A 230 17.56 5.14 0.20
N SER A 231 18.07 6.35 0.38
CA SER A 231 18.70 6.78 1.61
C SER A 231 17.62 7.17 2.63
N PRO A 232 17.82 6.91 3.93
CA PRO A 232 17.00 7.50 4.99
C PRO A 232 16.98 9.03 4.99
N HIS A 233 17.90 9.67 4.24
CA HIS A 233 18.01 11.12 4.11
C HIS A 233 17.41 11.67 2.80
N ASP A 234 16.84 10.81 1.95
CA ASP A 234 16.22 11.26 0.70
C ASP A 234 14.98 12.12 1.01
N THR A 235 14.82 13.22 0.28
CA THR A 235 13.60 14.04 0.34
C THR A 235 12.43 13.33 -0.35
N ARG A 236 11.19 13.77 -0.08
CA ARG A 236 9.99 13.25 -0.77
C ARG A 236 10.10 13.36 -2.29
N ASP A 237 10.70 14.45 -2.78
CA ASP A 237 10.92 14.69 -4.21
C ASP A 237 11.95 13.73 -4.81
N ALA A 238 13.06 13.50 -4.10
CA ALA A 238 14.09 12.57 -4.53
C ALA A 238 13.58 11.12 -4.60
N VAL A 239 12.78 10.70 -3.61
CA VAL A 239 12.10 9.38 -3.64
C VAL A 239 11.14 9.31 -4.83
N SER A 240 10.37 10.37 -5.07
CA SER A 240 9.41 10.44 -6.18
C SER A 240 10.06 10.39 -7.56
N GLU A 241 11.16 11.12 -7.74
CA GLU A 241 11.93 11.12 -8.99
C GLU A 241 12.49 9.73 -9.28
N ARG A 242 13.10 9.09 -8.28
CA ARG A 242 13.65 7.73 -8.44
C ARG A 242 12.56 6.71 -8.77
N ALA A 243 11.42 6.79 -8.09
CA ALA A 243 10.27 5.93 -8.36
C ALA A 243 9.77 6.06 -9.80
N ARG A 244 9.70 7.28 -10.35
CA ARG A 244 9.34 7.52 -11.76
C ARG A 244 10.32 6.89 -12.73
N LEU A 245 11.63 7.07 -12.51
CA LEU A 245 12.67 6.47 -13.35
C LEU A 245 12.60 4.94 -13.34
N HIS A 246 12.44 4.34 -12.15
CA HIS A 246 12.27 2.90 -12.00
C HIS A 246 11.03 2.41 -12.75
N ALA A 247 9.89 3.08 -12.58
CA ALA A 247 8.64 2.72 -13.21
C ALA A 247 8.74 2.71 -14.75
N GLN A 248 9.33 3.77 -15.32
CA GLN A 248 9.57 3.89 -16.75
C GLN A 248 10.41 2.73 -17.30
N GLN A 249 11.47 2.35 -16.59
CA GLN A 249 12.33 1.23 -16.98
C GLN A 249 11.63 -0.12 -16.84
N ALA A 250 10.93 -0.35 -15.73
CA ALA A 250 10.21 -1.59 -15.47
C ALA A 250 9.14 -1.84 -16.54
N VAL A 251 8.32 -0.83 -16.85
CA VAL A 251 7.27 -0.92 -17.87
C VAL A 251 7.85 -1.01 -19.27
N SER A 252 8.92 -0.28 -19.58
CA SER A 252 9.56 -0.38 -20.91
C SER A 252 10.15 -1.77 -21.16
N ARG A 253 10.76 -2.41 -20.15
CA ARG A 253 11.25 -3.79 -20.25
C ARG A 253 10.12 -4.79 -20.53
N MET A 254 8.98 -4.61 -19.87
CA MET A 254 7.80 -5.45 -20.08
C MET A 254 7.28 -5.34 -21.52
N LEU A 255 7.25 -4.13 -22.10
CA LEU A 255 6.80 -3.90 -23.48
C LEU A 255 7.74 -4.46 -24.55
N VAL A 256 9.03 -4.65 -24.23
CA VAL A 256 10.00 -5.26 -25.16
C VAL A 256 9.98 -6.80 -25.08
N ALA A 257 9.58 -7.35 -23.93
CA ALA A 257 9.57 -8.80 -23.69
C ALA A 257 8.26 -9.50 -24.07
N GLY A 258 7.18 -8.75 -24.33
CA GLY A 258 5.86 -9.25 -24.74
C GLY A 258 5.60 -9.05 -26.23
#